data_AF-A0A4U2E7L3-F1
#
_entry.id   AF-A0A4U2E7L3-F1
#
_cell.length_a   1.000
_cell.length_b   1.000
_cell.length_c   1.000
_cell.angle_alpha   90.00
_cell.angle_beta   90.00
_cell.angle_gamma   90.00
#
_symmetry.space_group_name_H-M   'P 1'
#
loop_
_entity.id
_entity.type
_entity.pdbx_description
1 polymer ?
#
loop_
_entity_poly.entity_id
_entity_poly.type
_entity_poly.pdbx_seq_one_letter_code
_entity_poly.pdbx_strand_id
1 'polypeptide(L)' 'VGQPLLMSIDEVMEFIRLSPNKVVANHMEALNHCAVTRPILKEAIDKNGLSDKVLIPADGETLEF' A
#
# COMPACT_ATOMS: atom_id res chain seq x y z
N VAL A 1 -13.96 -19.84 -10.84
CA VAL A 1 -13.17 -18.59 -10.99
C VAL A 1 -12.68 -18.21 -9.61
N GLY A 2 -11.37 -17.97 -9.43
CA GLY A 2 -10.77 -17.65 -8.12
C GLY A 2 -11.06 -16.21 -7.70
N GLN A 3 -11.07 -15.95 -6.39
CA GLN A 3 -11.20 -14.61 -5.82
C GLN A 3 -9.85 -13.91 -5.69
N PRO A 4 -9.79 -12.57 -5.62
CA PRO A 4 -8.57 -11.84 -5.29
C PRO A 4 -8.03 -12.30 -3.93
N LEU A 5 -6.73 -12.60 -3.87
CA LEU A 5 -6.06 -13.01 -2.62
C LEU A 5 -5.64 -11.82 -1.75
N LEU A 6 -5.52 -10.64 -2.37
CA LEU A 6 -5.02 -9.41 -1.76
C LEU A 6 -6.10 -8.34 -1.77
N MET A 7 -5.92 -7.33 -0.93
CA MET A 7 -6.78 -6.15 -0.90
C MET A 7 -6.78 -5.43 -2.25
N SER A 8 -7.96 -5.02 -2.68
CA SER A 8 -8.12 -4.03 -3.74
C SER A 8 -7.59 -2.65 -3.31
N ILE A 9 -7.33 -1.77 -4.28
CA ILE A 9 -6.90 -0.39 -3.98
C ILE A 9 -7.93 0.33 -3.10
N ASP A 10 -9.22 0.10 -3.32
CA ASP A 10 -10.27 0.75 -2.53
C ASP A 10 -10.25 0.29 -1.07
N GLU A 11 -10.07 -1.02 -0.83
CA GLU A 11 -9.88 -1.57 0.51
C GLU A 11 -8.61 -1.02 1.19
N VAL A 12 -7.51 -0.86 0.43
CA VAL A 12 -6.28 -0.24 0.94
C VAL A 12 -6.52 1.22 1.34
N MET A 13 -7.23 2.01 0.53
CA MET A 13 -7.54 3.40 0.86
C MET A 13 -8.42 3.50 2.11
N GLU A 14 -9.39 2.60 2.24
CA GLU A 14 -10.26 2.55 3.42
C GLU A 14 -9.49 2.16 4.67
N PHE A 15 -8.64 1.13 4.57
CA PHE A 15 -7.73 0.74 5.65
C PHE A 15 -6.84 1.91 6.09
N ILE A 16 -6.26 2.66 5.15
CA ILE A 16 -5.42 3.82 5.48
C ILE A 16 -6.23 4.90 6.19
N ARG A 17 -7.46 5.20 5.74
CA ARG A 17 -8.34 6.19 6.40
C ARG A 17 -8.66 5.78 7.85
N LEU A 18 -9.04 4.53 8.06
CA LEU A 18 -9.44 4.00 9.36
C LEU A 18 -8.28 3.77 10.34
N SER A 19 -7.06 3.58 9.82
CA SER A 19 -5.89 3.32 10.67
C SER A 19 -5.62 4.48 11.64
N PRO A 20 -5.41 4.26 12.95
CA PRO A 20 -5.18 5.37 13.88
C PRO A 20 -3.80 6.02 13.74
N ASN A 21 -2.84 5.31 13.14
CA ASN A 21 -1.43 5.70 13.04
C ASN A 21 -0.92 5.60 11.60
N LYS A 22 0.41 5.62 11.43
CA LYS A 22 1.08 5.39 10.15
C LYS A 22 0.80 3.99 9.62
N VAL A 23 0.72 3.86 8.31
CA VAL A 23 0.59 2.60 7.57
C VAL A 23 1.88 2.32 6.82
N VAL A 24 2.38 1.09 6.89
CA VAL A 24 3.52 0.63 6.10
C VAL A 24 3.03 -0.31 5.01
N ALA A 25 3.22 0.06 3.76
CA ALA A 25 2.84 -0.76 2.62
C ALA A 25 3.87 -1.89 2.43
N ASN A 26 3.38 -3.10 2.19
CA ASN A 26 4.20 -4.29 1.97
C ASN A 26 3.58 -5.15 0.85
N HIS A 27 4.25 -6.25 0.49
CA HIS A 27 3.74 -7.30 -0.39
C HIS A 27 3.37 -6.79 -1.79
N MET A 28 4.31 -6.07 -2.39
CA MET A 28 4.25 -5.58 -3.76
C MET A 28 5.49 -6.04 -4.51
N GLU A 29 5.38 -6.22 -5.83
CA GLU A 29 6.53 -6.39 -6.75
C GLU A 29 7.47 -7.60 -6.51
N ALA A 30 7.18 -8.45 -5.52
CA ALA A 30 8.00 -9.63 -5.22
C ALA A 30 7.50 -10.91 -5.92
N LEU A 31 6.19 -11.02 -6.16
CA LEU A 31 5.55 -12.21 -6.75
C LEU A 31 4.66 -11.81 -7.94
N ASN A 32 4.50 -12.72 -8.90
CA ASN A 32 3.76 -12.48 -10.14
C ASN A 32 2.24 -12.25 -9.95
N HIS A 33 1.68 -12.55 -8.78
CA HIS A 33 0.28 -12.30 -8.45
C HIS A 33 0.06 -10.97 -7.72
N CYS A 34 1.13 -10.23 -7.40
CA CYS A 34 1.03 -8.88 -6.85
C CYS A 34 0.72 -7.89 -7.99
N ALA A 35 -0.56 -7.61 -8.22
CA ALA A 35 -0.99 -6.74 -9.31
C ALA A 35 -0.66 -5.25 -9.10
N VAL A 36 -0.45 -4.82 -7.85
CA VAL A 36 -0.19 -3.42 -7.50
C VAL A 36 1.31 -3.18 -7.34
N THR A 37 1.80 -2.13 -8.00
CA THR A 37 3.19 -1.65 -7.92
C THR A 37 3.32 -0.47 -6.98
N ARG A 38 4.56 -0.17 -6.54
CA ARG A 38 4.81 0.99 -5.67
C ARG A 38 4.37 2.32 -6.30
N PRO A 39 4.63 2.61 -7.60
CA PRO A 39 4.14 3.82 -8.24
C PRO A 39 2.61 3.90 -8.29
N ILE A 40 1.93 2.79 -8.59
CA ILE A 40 0.45 2.75 -8.64
C ILE A 40 -0.14 3.07 -7.26
N LEU A 41 0.41 2.45 -6.20
CA LEU A 41 -0.04 2.70 -4.84
C LEU A 41 0.24 4.15 -4.43
N LYS A 42 1.43 4.68 -4.74
CA LYS A 42 1.80 6.06 -4.43
C LYS A 42 0.87 7.07 -5.09
N GLU A 43 0.56 6.89 -6.37
CA GLU A 43 -0.38 7.76 -7.09
C GLU A 43 -1.79 7.71 -6.47
N ALA A 44 -2.27 6.53 -6.10
CA ALA A 44 -3.58 6.37 -5.45
C ALA A 44 -3.62 7.10 -4.09
N ILE A 45 -2.58 6.96 -3.28
CA ILE A 45 -2.45 7.63 -1.97
C ILE A 45 -2.44 9.16 -2.15
N ASP A 46 -1.67 9.65 -3.13
CA ASP A 46 -1.53 11.09 -3.39
C ASP A 46 -2.85 11.71 -3.87
N LYS A 47 -3.58 11.02 -4.76
CA LYS A 47 -4.92 11.44 -5.19
C LYS A 47 -5.94 11.51 -4.06
N ASN A 48 -5.76 10.70 -3.01
CA ASN A 48 -6.63 10.67 -1.84
C ASN A 48 -6.15 11.60 -0.70
N GLY A 49 -5.03 12.32 -0.87
CA GLY A 49 -4.49 13.20 0.17
C GLY A 49 -3.99 12.45 1.41
N LEU A 50 -3.56 11.20 1.26
CA LEU A 50 -3.17 10.32 2.38
C LEU A 50 -1.65 10.16 2.53
N SER A 51 -0.85 10.91 1.76
CA SER A 51 0.60 10.76 1.64
C SER A 51 1.33 10.85 2.98
N ASP A 52 0.87 11.72 3.88
CA ASP A 52 1.49 11.92 5.19
C ASP A 52 1.27 10.73 6.14
N LYS A 53 0.41 9.77 5.79
CA LYS A 53 0.06 8.63 6.66
C LYS A 53 0.73 7.33 6.24
N VAL A 54 1.31 7.27 5.04
CA VAL A 54 1.76 6.00 4.45
C VAL A 54 3.26 6.02 4.16
N LEU A 55 3.92 4.93 4.55
CA LEU A 55 5.31 4.63 4.23
C LEU A 55 5.35 3.50 3.19
N ILE A 56 6.12 3.68 2.13
CA ILE A 56 6.28 2.68 1.05
C ILE A 56 7.78 2.36 0.93
N PRO A 57 8.30 1.46 1.78
CA PRO A 57 9.73 1.19 1.82
C PRO A 57 10.22 0.50 0.53
N ALA A 58 11.44 0.83 0.13
CA ALA A 58 12.20 0.07 -0.84
C ALA A 58 12.69 -1.26 -0.23
N ASP A 59 13.06 -2.21 -1.10
CA ASP A 59 13.62 -3.48 -0.63
C ASP A 59 14.95 -3.22 0.12
N GLY A 60 15.02 -3.68 1.37
CA GLY A 60 16.18 -3.47 2.24
C GLY A 60 16.18 -2.15 3.02
N GLU A 61 15.17 -1.29 2.86
CA GLU A 61 15.02 -0.07 3.64
C GLU A 61 14.69 -0.38 5.11
N THR A 62 15.30 0.36 6.03
CA THR A 62 15.04 0.26 7.48
C THR A 62 14.27 1.49 7.93
N LEU A 63 13.19 1.26 8.69
CA LEU A 63 12.38 2.32 9.31
C LEU A 63 12.60 2.28 10.83
N GLU A 64 12.85 3.44 11.44
CA GLU A 64 13.00 3.62 12.90
C GLU A 64 11.85 4.48 13.44
N PHE A 65 11.36 4.16 14.64
CA PHE A 65 10.17 4.76 15.25
C PHE A 65 10.38 5.09 16.73
#